data_AF-A0A2V9BK51-F1
#
_entry.id   AF-A0A2V9BK51-F1
#
_cell.length_a   1.000
_cell.length_b   1.000
_cell.length_c   1.000
_cell.angle_alpha   90.00
_cell.angle_beta   90.00
_cell.angle_gamma   90.00
#
_symmetry.space_group_name_H-M   'P 1'
#
loop_
_entity.id
_entity.type
_entity.pdbx_description
1 polymer ?
#
loop_
_entity_poly.entity_id
_entity_poly.type
_entity_poly.pdbx_seq_one_letter_code
_entity_poly.pdbx_strand_id
1 'polypeptide(L)'
;MGQIRPTEPGPLTEAEAIRSAQKGDAAAFEFLYQLHSRRVYALCLRMVSNPPDAEDLAQEAFLQLFRKIGTFRGESAFSTWLHRMTVNVVLMRLRKKSLPAISLEETTEPDEETGGPRKDVGAADLRLSGAVDRVNLERSIERLPPGYKTVFVLHDVQGYEHNEIAEMMGCSVGNSKSQLHKARTRLRELLQEKQREHARQERHAAKTQTAQND
;
A
#
# COMPACT_ATOMS: atom_id res chain seq x y z
N MET A 1 38.60 -45.27 12.70
CA MET A 1 37.24 -44.87 13.09
C MET A 1 37.19 -43.36 13.24
N GLY A 2 36.80 -42.63 12.18
CA GLY A 2 36.56 -41.18 12.26
C GLY A 2 35.06 -40.96 12.48
N GLN A 3 34.68 -40.50 13.67
CA GLN A 3 33.29 -40.14 13.97
C GLN A 3 32.90 -38.90 13.16
N ILE A 4 31.96 -39.07 12.24
CA ILE A 4 31.26 -37.97 11.56
C ILE A 4 30.41 -37.30 12.65
N ARG A 5 30.81 -36.08 13.07
CA ARG A 5 29.93 -35.25 13.89
C ARG A 5 28.68 -34.90 13.07
N PRO A 6 27.47 -35.02 13.63
CA PRO A 6 26.27 -34.52 12.96
C PRO A 6 26.44 -33.01 12.76
N THR A 7 26.37 -32.58 11.51
CA THR A 7 26.32 -31.16 11.12
C THR A 7 25.13 -30.53 11.83
N GLU A 8 25.37 -29.53 12.68
CA GLU A 8 24.31 -28.73 13.27
C GLU A 8 23.39 -28.22 12.16
N PRO A 9 22.05 -28.35 12.30
CA PRO A 9 21.14 -27.84 11.29
C PRO A 9 21.37 -26.33 11.15
N GLY A 10 21.73 -25.89 9.95
CA GLY A 10 21.86 -24.47 9.63
C GLY A 10 20.54 -23.72 9.85
N PRO A 11 20.55 -22.38 9.84
CA PRO A 11 19.33 -21.59 10.03
C PRO A 11 18.26 -22.01 9.03
N LEU A 12 17.04 -22.28 9.54
CA LEU A 12 15.88 -22.72 8.76
C LEU A 12 15.68 -21.80 7.55
N THR A 13 15.69 -22.36 6.33
CA THR A 13 15.43 -21.57 5.13
C THR A 13 13.93 -21.29 4.97
N GLU A 14 13.55 -20.22 4.26
CA GLU A 14 12.14 -19.93 3.97
C GLU A 14 11.44 -21.11 3.28
N ALA A 15 12.10 -21.76 2.33
CA ALA A 15 11.54 -22.90 1.62
C ALA A 15 11.30 -24.12 2.53
N GLU A 16 12.19 -24.37 3.49
CA GLU A 16 12.02 -25.43 4.50
C GLU A 16 10.89 -25.06 5.45
N ALA A 17 10.86 -23.82 5.94
CA ALA A 17 9.80 -23.32 6.81
C ALA A 17 8.42 -23.45 6.15
N ILE A 18 8.29 -23.12 4.86
CA ILE A 18 7.05 -23.33 4.10
C ILE A 18 6.64 -24.80 4.11
N ARG A 19 7.54 -25.72 3.74
CA ARG A 19 7.22 -27.16 3.68
C ARG A 19 6.83 -27.74 5.05
N SER A 20 7.47 -27.29 6.12
CA SER A 20 7.14 -27.73 7.48
C SER A 20 5.83 -27.12 7.97
N ALA A 21 5.60 -25.83 7.73
CA ALA A 21 4.35 -25.16 8.10
C ALA A 21 3.14 -25.73 7.34
N GLN A 22 3.31 -26.17 6.08
CA GLN A 22 2.29 -26.91 5.32
C GLN A 22 1.88 -28.23 5.98
N LYS A 23 2.75 -28.82 6.81
CA LYS A 23 2.49 -30.05 7.58
C LYS A 23 1.97 -29.75 9.01
N GLY A 24 1.75 -28.48 9.35
CA GLY A 24 1.25 -28.05 10.66
C GLY A 24 2.33 -27.74 11.69
N ASP A 25 3.60 -27.60 11.29
CA ASP A 25 4.67 -27.18 12.21
C ASP A 25 4.50 -25.70 12.61
N ALA A 26 4.20 -25.48 13.89
CA ALA A 26 3.97 -24.16 14.45
C ALA A 26 5.23 -23.29 14.50
N ALA A 27 6.40 -23.87 14.78
CA ALA A 27 7.67 -23.13 14.85
C ALA A 27 8.11 -22.67 13.45
N ALA A 28 7.88 -23.51 12.44
CA ALA A 28 8.09 -23.14 11.04
C ALA A 28 7.14 -22.01 10.59
N PHE A 29 5.89 -22.03 11.05
CA PHE A 29 4.96 -20.94 10.78
C PHE A 29 5.36 -19.64 11.50
N GLU A 30 5.81 -19.71 12.75
CA GLU A 30 6.32 -18.56 13.50
C GLU A 30 7.51 -17.91 12.77
N PHE A 31 8.43 -18.72 12.24
CA PHE A 31 9.54 -18.22 11.43
C PHE A 31 9.03 -17.41 10.21
N LEU A 32 8.04 -17.93 9.48
CA LEU A 32 7.43 -17.22 8.35
C LEU A 32 6.71 -15.94 8.80
N TYR A 33 6.03 -15.97 9.95
CA TYR A 33 5.40 -14.79 10.52
C TYR A 33 6.44 -13.70 10.81
N GLN A 34 7.53 -14.04 11.50
CA GLN A 34 8.60 -13.09 11.82
C GLN A 34 9.22 -12.50 10.55
N LEU A 35 9.45 -13.34 9.52
CA LEU A 35 10.04 -12.92 8.25
C LEU A 35 9.17 -11.93 7.47
N HIS A 36 7.84 -12.09 7.51
CA HIS A 36 6.92 -11.32 6.65
C HIS A 36 6.07 -10.27 7.36
N SER A 37 5.94 -10.33 8.69
CA SER A 37 5.04 -9.49 9.50
C SER A 37 5.18 -8.01 9.22
N ARG A 38 6.41 -7.49 9.20
CA ARG A 38 6.70 -6.07 8.93
C ARG A 38 6.20 -5.63 7.56
N ARG A 39 6.39 -6.46 6.52
CA ARG A 39 5.97 -6.13 5.15
C ARG A 39 4.45 -6.17 5.00
N VAL A 40 3.82 -7.19 5.59
CA VAL A 40 2.35 -7.33 5.62
C VAL A 40 1.71 -6.16 6.35
N TYR A 41 2.21 -5.82 7.54
CA TYR A 41 1.74 -4.66 8.29
C TYR A 41 1.90 -3.34 7.52
N ALA A 42 3.08 -3.10 6.94
CA ALA A 42 3.33 -1.89 6.16
C ALA A 42 2.40 -1.76 4.94
N LEU A 43 2.04 -2.88 4.30
CA LEU A 43 1.06 -2.90 3.22
C LEU A 43 -0.34 -2.53 3.73
N CYS A 44 -0.81 -3.18 4.80
CA CYS A 44 -2.09 -2.87 5.43
C CYS A 44 -2.17 -1.39 5.81
N LEU A 45 -1.16 -0.88 6.50
CA LEU A 45 -1.10 0.51 6.95
C LEU A 45 -1.15 1.50 5.79
N ARG A 46 -0.45 1.23 4.69
CA ARG A 46 -0.49 2.10 3.51
C ARG A 46 -1.87 2.14 2.85
N MET A 47 -2.63 1.04 2.90
CA MET A 47 -3.95 0.95 2.29
C MET A 47 -5.05 1.57 3.17
N VAL A 48 -5.00 1.39 4.49
CA VAL A 48 -6.08 1.85 5.39
C VAL A 48 -5.75 3.14 6.16
N SER A 49 -4.47 3.50 6.30
CA SER A 49 -3.98 4.67 7.05
C SER A 49 -4.54 4.81 8.47
N ASN A 50 -4.78 3.68 9.12
CA ASN A 50 -5.24 3.59 10.50
C ASN A 50 -4.46 2.45 11.17
N PRO A 51 -3.59 2.73 12.16
CA PRO A 51 -2.75 1.70 12.76
C PRO A 51 -3.54 0.55 13.41
N PRO A 52 -4.59 0.79 14.22
CA PRO A 52 -5.41 -0.30 14.75
C PRO A 52 -6.02 -1.20 13.67
N ASP A 53 -6.65 -0.61 12.64
CA ASP A 53 -7.21 -1.39 11.53
C ASP A 53 -6.11 -2.16 10.77
N ALA A 54 -4.91 -1.58 10.65
CA ALA A 54 -3.79 -2.22 9.95
C ALA A 54 -3.25 -3.42 10.72
N GLU A 55 -3.18 -3.33 12.05
CA GLU A 55 -2.83 -4.45 12.94
C GLU A 55 -3.86 -5.58 12.82
N ASP A 56 -5.15 -5.26 12.93
CA ASP A 56 -6.25 -6.23 12.77
C ASP A 56 -6.20 -6.94 11.41
N LEU A 57 -5.95 -6.18 10.33
CA LEU A 57 -5.88 -6.74 8.98
C LEU A 57 -4.64 -7.58 8.75
N ALA A 58 -3.50 -7.18 9.33
CA ALA A 58 -2.30 -8.01 9.28
C ALA A 58 -2.52 -9.34 10.02
N GLN A 59 -3.14 -9.30 11.20
CA GLN A 59 -3.51 -10.51 11.93
C GLN A 59 -4.45 -11.40 11.12
N GLU A 60 -5.53 -10.86 10.57
CA GLU A 60 -6.46 -11.60 9.71
C GLU A 60 -5.76 -12.20 8.49
N ALA A 61 -4.82 -11.47 7.86
CA ALA A 61 -4.01 -12.00 6.76
C ALA A 61 -3.17 -13.20 7.20
N PHE A 62 -2.53 -13.17 8.37
CA PHE A 62 -1.78 -14.32 8.87
C PHE A 62 -2.67 -15.49 9.31
N LEU A 63 -3.87 -15.23 9.84
CA LEU A 63 -4.85 -16.29 10.12
C LEU A 63 -5.30 -16.97 8.81
N GLN A 64 -5.51 -16.20 7.75
CA GLN A 64 -5.79 -16.78 6.43
C GLN A 64 -4.57 -17.51 5.85
N LEU A 65 -3.36 -16.98 6.07
CA LEU A 65 -2.13 -17.66 5.66
C LEU A 65 -2.05 -19.03 6.30
N PHE A 66 -2.23 -19.11 7.62
CA PHE A 66 -2.21 -20.36 8.37
C PHE A 66 -3.20 -21.38 7.80
N ARG A 67 -4.43 -20.95 7.49
CA ARG A 67 -5.47 -21.83 6.91
C ARG A 67 -5.16 -22.26 5.47
N LYS A 68 -4.46 -21.44 4.69
CA LYS A 68 -4.28 -21.62 3.24
C LYS A 68 -2.88 -22.04 2.84
N ILE A 69 -1.91 -22.07 3.75
CA ILE A 69 -0.50 -22.33 3.41
C ILE A 69 -0.31 -23.68 2.69
N GLY A 70 -1.14 -24.68 3.01
CA GLY A 70 -1.18 -25.98 2.31
C GLY A 70 -1.56 -25.89 0.82
N THR A 71 -2.20 -24.80 0.38
CA THR A 71 -2.57 -24.57 -1.02
C THR A 71 -1.48 -23.90 -1.84
N PHE A 72 -0.40 -23.43 -1.21
CA PHE A 72 0.71 -22.80 -1.92
C PHE A 72 1.52 -23.84 -2.70
N ARG A 73 1.55 -23.68 -4.03
CA ARG A 73 2.16 -24.64 -4.97
C ARG A 73 3.58 -24.27 -5.44
N GLY A 74 4.09 -23.10 -5.07
CA GLY A 74 5.40 -22.63 -5.54
C GLY A 74 5.44 -22.10 -6.97
N GLU A 75 4.28 -21.86 -7.61
CA GLU A 75 4.16 -21.27 -8.95
C GLU A 75 4.59 -19.78 -9.00
N SER A 76 4.75 -19.16 -7.83
CA SER A 76 5.30 -17.82 -7.64
C SER A 76 6.11 -17.77 -6.34
N ALA A 77 6.87 -16.70 -6.13
CA ALA A 77 7.51 -16.46 -4.85
C ALA A 77 6.45 -16.39 -3.73
N PHE A 78 6.75 -16.99 -2.58
CA PHE A 78 5.83 -17.01 -1.43
C PHE A 78 5.41 -15.59 -1.00
N SER A 79 6.34 -14.65 -1.02
CA SER A 79 6.04 -13.25 -0.72
C SER A 79 5.03 -12.62 -1.68
N THR A 80 5.01 -13.03 -2.95
CA THR A 80 4.05 -12.54 -3.96
C THR A 80 2.66 -13.11 -3.69
N TRP A 81 2.59 -14.40 -3.35
CA TRP A 81 1.35 -15.05 -3.00
C TRP A 81 0.73 -14.48 -1.70
N LEU A 82 1.55 -14.29 -0.65
CA LEU A 82 1.16 -13.66 0.61
C LEU A 82 0.73 -12.20 0.39
N HIS A 83 1.42 -11.47 -0.48
CA HIS A 83 1.05 -10.10 -0.86
C HIS A 83 -0.37 -10.06 -1.45
N ARG A 84 -0.67 -10.89 -2.47
CA ARG A 84 -2.01 -10.95 -3.09
C ARG A 84 -3.10 -11.29 -2.07
N MET A 85 -2.82 -12.25 -1.18
CA MET A 85 -3.76 -12.61 -0.13
C MET A 85 -4.00 -11.45 0.86
N THR A 86 -2.95 -10.73 1.25
CA THR A 86 -3.05 -9.55 2.13
C THR A 86 -3.88 -8.45 1.48
N VAL A 87 -3.62 -8.13 0.21
CA VAL A 87 -4.43 -7.16 -0.56
C VAL A 87 -5.90 -7.57 -0.53
N ASN A 88 -6.22 -8.83 -0.81
CA ASN A 88 -7.61 -9.31 -0.80
C ASN A 88 -8.30 -9.16 0.57
N VAL A 89 -7.58 -9.42 1.66
CA VAL A 89 -8.08 -9.21 3.04
C VAL A 89 -8.44 -7.75 3.26
N VAL A 90 -7.53 -6.83 2.91
CA VAL A 90 -7.75 -5.38 3.05
C VAL A 90 -8.95 -4.93 2.21
N LEU A 91 -9.01 -5.33 0.94
CA LEU A 91 -10.09 -4.94 0.04
C LEU A 91 -11.45 -5.45 0.50
N MET A 92 -11.51 -6.66 1.04
CA MET A 92 -12.74 -7.21 1.62
C MET A 92 -13.22 -6.38 2.83
N ARG A 93 -12.29 -5.93 3.69
CA ARG A 93 -12.63 -5.04 4.82
C ARG A 93 -13.13 -3.68 4.34
N LEU A 94 -12.48 -3.08 3.34
CA LEU A 94 -12.89 -1.79 2.79
C LEU A 94 -14.29 -1.88 2.16
N ARG A 95 -14.60 -2.97 1.45
CA ARG A 95 -15.94 -3.22 0.92
C ARG A 95 -17.00 -3.34 2.01
N LYS A 96 -16.69 -4.05 3.12
CA LYS A 96 -17.60 -4.19 4.27
C LYS A 96 -17.81 -2.88 5.01
N LYS A 97 -16.77 -2.05 5.19
CA LYS A 97 -16.92 -0.72 5.80
C LYS A 97 -17.80 0.23 4.97
N SER A 98 -17.87 0.02 3.65
CA SER A 98 -18.73 0.79 2.75
C SER A 98 -20.23 0.41 2.83
N LEU A 99 -20.60 -0.61 3.60
CA LEU A 99 -21.98 -1.11 3.73
C LEU A 99 -22.23 -1.38 5.24
N PRO A 100 -22.71 -0.42 6.08
CA PRO A 100 -23.96 0.34 5.89
C PRO A 100 -23.91 1.84 6.34
N ALA A 101 -24.80 2.64 5.71
CA ALA A 101 -24.94 4.10 5.77
C ALA A 101 -23.98 4.85 4.80
N ILE A 102 -24.61 5.61 3.90
CA ILE A 102 -24.05 6.36 2.77
C ILE A 102 -24.06 5.52 1.49
N SER A 103 -25.03 5.89 0.65
CA SER A 103 -25.08 5.68 -0.79
C SER A 103 -23.67 5.64 -1.39
N LEU A 104 -23.46 4.83 -2.42
CA LEU A 104 -22.54 5.25 -3.45
C LEU A 104 -23.03 6.64 -3.89
N GLU A 105 -22.48 7.71 -3.33
CA GLU A 105 -22.41 8.97 -4.04
C GLU A 105 -21.62 8.62 -5.28
N GLU A 106 -22.36 8.33 -6.35
CA GLU A 106 -22.36 9.26 -7.48
C GLU A 106 -21.81 10.61 -7.01
N THR A 107 -20.49 10.78 -7.06
CA THR A 107 -19.92 12.08 -7.42
C THR A 107 -20.26 12.29 -8.89
N THR A 108 -21.55 12.45 -9.15
CA THR A 108 -22.10 13.13 -10.31
C THR A 108 -22.11 14.59 -9.88
N GLU A 109 -20.94 15.22 -9.94
CA GLU A 109 -20.94 16.65 -10.23
C GLU A 109 -21.17 16.72 -11.76
N PRO A 110 -22.31 17.27 -12.23
CA PRO A 110 -22.47 17.55 -13.63
C PRO A 110 -21.63 18.80 -13.91
N ASP A 111 -20.40 18.61 -14.37
CA ASP A 111 -19.73 19.66 -15.12
C ASP A 111 -20.08 19.44 -16.59
N GLU A 112 -21.20 20.05 -16.98
CA GLU A 112 -21.49 20.35 -18.37
C GLU A 112 -20.43 21.33 -18.88
N GLU A 113 -19.31 20.84 -19.42
CA GLU A 113 -18.72 21.50 -20.58
C GLU A 113 -17.77 20.59 -21.39
N THR A 114 -18.23 20.36 -22.63
CA THR A 114 -17.47 20.11 -23.85
C THR A 114 -16.75 18.76 -24.03
N GLY A 115 -17.35 17.93 -24.89
CA GLY A 115 -16.70 16.82 -25.55
C GLY A 115 -15.48 17.23 -26.39
N GLY A 116 -14.46 16.38 -26.34
CA GLY A 116 -13.29 16.41 -27.20
C GLY A 116 -12.29 15.33 -26.77
N PRO A 117 -11.57 14.69 -27.71
CA PRO A 117 -10.65 13.61 -27.39
C PRO A 117 -9.45 14.18 -26.61
N ARG A 118 -9.41 13.95 -25.30
CA ARG A 118 -8.27 14.39 -24.47
C ARG A 118 -7.08 13.49 -24.75
N LYS A 119 -6.16 14.02 -25.56
CA LYS A 119 -4.78 13.57 -25.75
C LYS A 119 -4.16 13.13 -24.42
N ASP A 120 -3.42 12.02 -24.47
CA ASP A 120 -2.38 11.70 -23.50
C ASP A 120 -1.40 12.88 -23.42
N VAL A 121 -1.57 13.72 -22.40
CA VAL A 121 -0.61 14.78 -22.08
C VAL A 121 0.30 14.24 -20.99
N GLY A 122 1.58 14.13 -21.36
CA GLY A 122 2.63 13.47 -20.62
C GLY A 122 2.64 13.81 -19.14
N ALA A 123 2.70 12.76 -18.33
CA ALA A 123 2.98 12.87 -16.92
C ALA A 123 4.31 13.61 -16.74
N ALA A 124 4.25 14.83 -16.20
CA ALA A 124 5.44 15.50 -15.70
C ALA A 124 6.04 14.61 -14.60
N ASP A 125 7.23 14.10 -14.88
CA ASP A 125 8.00 13.22 -14.01
C ASP A 125 8.26 13.95 -12.68
N LEU A 126 7.64 13.45 -11.60
CA LEU A 126 7.88 13.94 -10.25
C LEU A 126 9.27 13.42 -9.85
N ARG A 127 10.32 14.17 -10.19
CA ARG A 127 11.67 13.93 -9.65
C ARG A 127 11.67 14.31 -8.18
N LEU A 128 11.45 13.34 -7.30
CA LEU A 128 11.61 13.51 -5.85
C LEU A 128 13.11 13.59 -5.49
N SER A 129 13.52 14.64 -4.79
CA SER A 129 14.88 14.90 -4.33
C SER A 129 15.06 14.58 -2.84
N GLY A 130 15.30 13.30 -2.52
CA GLY A 130 15.79 12.88 -1.19
C GLY A 130 14.74 12.43 -0.17
N ALA A 131 15.19 12.23 1.08
CA ALA A 131 14.40 11.60 2.15
C ALA A 131 13.22 12.44 2.66
N VAL A 132 13.34 13.77 2.64
CA VAL A 132 12.26 14.70 3.04
C VAL A 132 11.09 14.63 2.07
N ASP A 133 11.37 14.50 0.77
CA ASP A 133 10.34 14.34 -0.25
C ASP A 133 9.59 13.01 -0.11
N ARG A 134 10.29 11.94 0.31
CA ARG A 134 9.66 10.65 0.58
C ARG A 134 8.69 10.70 1.78
N VAL A 135 9.11 11.31 2.89
CA VAL A 135 8.24 11.46 4.08
C VAL A 135 7.04 12.36 3.78
N ASN A 136 7.24 13.41 2.97
CA ASN A 136 6.14 14.26 2.53
C ASN A 136 5.17 13.52 1.60
N LEU A 137 5.68 12.68 0.69
CA LEU A 137 4.86 11.84 -0.16
C LEU A 137 4.04 10.83 0.66
N GLU A 138 4.65 10.11 1.61
CA GLU A 138 3.95 9.15 2.46
C GLU A 138 2.81 9.82 3.24
N ARG A 139 3.06 10.98 3.85
CA ARG A 139 2.02 11.78 4.53
C ARG A 139 0.94 12.31 3.57
N SER A 140 1.29 12.66 2.34
CA SER A 140 0.30 13.09 1.33
C SER A 140 -0.58 11.93 0.88
N ILE A 141 -0.02 10.72 0.74
CA ILE A 141 -0.79 9.51 0.43
C ILE A 141 -1.81 9.23 1.54
N GLU A 142 -1.43 9.36 2.82
CA GLU A 142 -2.34 9.16 3.95
C GLU A 142 -3.56 10.10 3.90
N ARG A 143 -3.39 11.33 3.39
CA ARG A 143 -4.45 12.34 3.24
C ARG A 143 -5.38 12.11 2.03
N LEU A 144 -5.10 11.12 1.18
CA LEU A 144 -5.98 10.81 0.05
C LEU A 144 -7.32 10.21 0.51
N PRO A 145 -8.43 10.53 -0.19
CA PRO A 145 -9.68 9.80 -0.03
C PRO A 145 -9.49 8.28 -0.22
N PRO A 146 -10.24 7.42 0.51
CA PRO A 146 -10.00 5.98 0.54
C PRO A 146 -9.96 5.30 -0.84
N GLY A 147 -10.87 5.65 -1.74
CA GLY A 147 -10.90 5.09 -3.11
C GLY A 147 -9.67 5.48 -3.93
N TYR A 148 -9.23 6.74 -3.81
CA TYR A 148 -8.11 7.30 -4.56
C TYR A 148 -6.81 6.65 -4.09
N LYS A 149 -6.67 6.58 -2.77
CA LYS A 149 -5.56 5.93 -2.07
C LYS A 149 -5.44 4.47 -2.48
N THR A 150 -6.53 3.71 -2.44
CA THR A 150 -6.51 2.28 -2.76
C THR A 150 -6.04 2.04 -4.19
N VAL A 151 -6.61 2.75 -5.15
CA VAL A 151 -6.22 2.61 -6.56
C VAL A 151 -4.79 3.09 -6.80
N PHE A 152 -4.38 4.21 -6.20
CA PHE A 152 -3.01 4.71 -6.30
C PHE A 152 -1.99 3.72 -5.73
N VAL A 153 -2.25 3.16 -4.55
CA VAL A 153 -1.36 2.15 -3.94
C VAL A 153 -1.31 0.91 -4.81
N LEU A 154 -2.44 0.39 -5.29
CA LEU A 154 -2.43 -0.81 -6.14
C LEU A 154 -1.69 -0.58 -7.47
N HIS A 155 -1.93 0.54 -8.14
CA HIS A 155 -1.33 0.81 -9.44
C HIS A 155 0.12 1.32 -9.33
N ASP A 156 0.33 2.48 -8.72
CA ASP A 156 1.63 3.19 -8.77
C ASP A 156 2.65 2.63 -7.75
N VAL A 157 2.18 1.95 -6.70
CA VAL A 157 3.08 1.39 -5.67
C VAL A 157 3.26 -0.12 -5.85
N GLN A 158 2.20 -0.86 -6.21
CA GLN A 158 2.27 -2.32 -6.35
C GLN A 158 2.34 -2.81 -7.79
N GLY A 159 2.10 -1.95 -8.79
CA GLY A 159 2.22 -2.30 -10.21
C GLY A 159 1.06 -3.13 -10.77
N TYR A 160 -0.12 -3.11 -10.15
CA TYR A 160 -1.31 -3.77 -10.71
C TYR A 160 -1.86 -2.99 -11.90
N GLU A 161 -2.28 -3.72 -12.92
CA GLU A 161 -2.94 -3.16 -14.09
C GLU A 161 -4.40 -2.77 -13.79
N HIS A 162 -4.95 -1.82 -14.54
CA HIS A 162 -6.30 -1.30 -14.28
C HIS A 162 -7.41 -2.36 -14.37
N ASN A 163 -7.24 -3.38 -15.21
CA ASN A 163 -8.15 -4.53 -15.30
C ASN A 163 -8.12 -5.38 -14.02
N GLU A 164 -6.94 -5.66 -13.48
CA GLU A 164 -6.78 -6.40 -12.22
C GLU A 164 -7.39 -5.64 -11.05
N ILE A 165 -7.16 -4.32 -11.00
CA ILE A 165 -7.73 -3.45 -9.96
C ILE A 165 -9.26 -3.43 -10.07
N ALA A 166 -9.81 -3.30 -11.28
CA ALA A 166 -11.25 -3.31 -11.52
C ALA A 166 -11.89 -4.60 -11.02
N GLU A 167 -11.29 -5.76 -11.32
CA GLU A 167 -11.74 -7.06 -10.85
C GLU A 167 -11.67 -7.18 -9.32
N MET A 168 -10.53 -6.85 -8.71
CA MET A 168 -10.34 -6.92 -7.26
C MET A 168 -11.32 -6.01 -6.49
N MET A 169 -11.55 -4.80 -7.02
CA MET A 169 -12.41 -3.80 -6.39
C MET A 169 -13.89 -4.02 -6.68
N GLY A 170 -14.25 -4.72 -7.77
CA GLY A 170 -15.62 -4.85 -8.24
C GLY A 170 -16.14 -3.56 -8.88
N CYS A 171 -15.29 -2.85 -9.63
CA CYS A 171 -15.62 -1.61 -10.32
C CYS A 171 -15.26 -1.68 -11.82
N SER A 172 -15.59 -0.64 -12.60
CA SER A 172 -15.19 -0.59 -14.01
C SER A 172 -13.72 -0.17 -14.18
N VAL A 173 -13.09 -0.60 -15.27
CA VAL A 173 -11.73 -0.15 -15.65
C VAL A 173 -11.66 1.38 -15.78
N GLY A 174 -12.73 2.00 -16.30
CA GLY A 174 -12.86 3.45 -16.37
C GLY A 174 -12.87 4.12 -14.99
N ASN A 175 -13.54 3.52 -14.00
CA ASN A 175 -13.51 3.98 -12.62
C ASN A 175 -12.07 3.91 -12.07
N SER A 176 -11.37 2.78 -12.23
CA SER A 176 -9.96 2.64 -11.83
C SER A 176 -9.06 3.74 -12.42
N LYS A 177 -9.16 4.00 -13.74
CA LYS A 177 -8.41 5.08 -14.39
C LYS A 177 -8.74 6.47 -13.84
N SER A 178 -10.03 6.77 -13.67
CA SER A 178 -10.50 8.05 -13.14
C SER A 178 -10.02 8.29 -11.71
N GLN A 179 -10.14 7.27 -10.83
CA GLN A 179 -9.66 7.32 -9.46
C GLN A 179 -8.15 7.56 -9.39
N LEU A 180 -7.36 6.89 -10.24
CA LEU A 180 -5.91 7.10 -10.30
C LEU A 180 -5.56 8.53 -10.72
N HIS A 181 -6.25 9.06 -11.73
CA HIS A 181 -6.05 10.43 -12.17
C HIS A 181 -6.36 11.43 -11.05
N LYS A 182 -7.52 11.29 -10.38
CA LYS A 182 -7.91 12.12 -9.24
C LYS A 182 -6.90 12.00 -8.08
N ALA A 183 -6.41 10.80 -7.80
CA ALA A 183 -5.37 10.57 -6.79
C ALA A 183 -4.08 11.35 -7.09
N ARG A 184 -3.57 11.26 -8.33
CA ARG A 184 -2.34 11.95 -8.75
C ARG A 184 -2.51 13.47 -8.73
N THR A 185 -3.65 13.99 -9.17
CA THR A 185 -3.96 15.42 -9.10
C THR A 185 -3.98 15.91 -7.65
N ARG A 186 -4.67 15.19 -6.77
CA ARG A 186 -4.74 15.55 -5.35
C ARG A 186 -3.37 15.46 -4.66
N LEU A 187 -2.56 14.44 -4.95
CA LEU A 187 -1.19 14.34 -4.43
C LEU A 187 -0.33 15.53 -4.84
N ARG A 188 -0.45 15.97 -6.09
CA ARG A 188 0.29 17.14 -6.60
C ARG A 188 -0.07 18.41 -5.82
N GLU A 189 -1.36 18.64 -5.57
CA GLU A 189 -1.84 19.78 -4.76
C GLU A 189 -1.27 19.72 -3.35
N LEU A 190 -1.37 18.56 -2.68
CA LEU A 190 -0.89 18.37 -1.31
C LEU A 190 0.62 18.61 -1.18
N LEU A 191 1.40 18.19 -2.19
CA LEU A 191 2.84 18.42 -2.21
C LEU A 191 3.18 19.90 -2.45
N GLN A 192 2.45 20.59 -3.33
CA GLN A 192 2.65 22.02 -3.58
C GLN A 192 2.27 22.88 -2.37
N GLU A 193 1.18 22.55 -1.68
CA GLU A 193 0.78 23.20 -0.42
C GLU A 193 1.93 23.15 0.60
N LYS A 194 2.52 21.97 0.81
CA LYS A 194 3.65 21.79 1.74
C LYS A 194 4.90 22.56 1.33
N GLN A 195 5.24 22.57 0.05
CA GLN A 195 6.39 23.35 -0.43
C GLN A 195 6.18 24.85 -0.16
N ARG A 196 4.96 25.35 -0.34
CA ARG A 196 4.61 26.74 -0.02
C ARG A 196 4.68 27.03 1.49
N GLU A 197 4.23 26.10 2.33
CA GLU A 197 4.34 26.20 3.79
C GLU A 197 5.79 26.28 4.25
N HIS A 198 6.65 25.39 3.74
CA HIS A 198 8.08 25.38 4.07
C HIS A 198 8.75 26.71 3.69
N ALA A 199 8.52 27.20 2.47
CA ALA A 199 9.05 28.48 2.01
C ALA A 199 8.56 29.68 2.84
N ARG A 200 7.32 29.62 3.38
CA ARG A 200 6.81 30.64 4.31
C ARG A 200 7.53 30.58 5.65
N GLN A 201 7.74 29.39 6.20
CA GLN A 201 8.44 29.18 7.48
C GLN A 201 9.89 29.67 7.42
N GLU A 202 10.62 29.36 6.35
CA GLU A 202 11.99 29.85 6.13
C GLU A 202 12.07 31.38 6.07
N ARG A 203 11.12 32.02 5.36
CA ARG A 203 11.04 33.48 5.28
C ARG A 203 10.73 34.12 6.64
N HIS A 204 9.89 33.50 7.46
CA HIS A 204 9.60 33.97 8.81
C HIS A 204 10.80 33.79 9.74
N ALA A 205 11.48 32.65 9.70
CA ALA A 205 12.69 32.40 10.48
C ALA A 205 13.81 33.40 10.15
N ALA A 206 14.05 33.65 8.86
CA ALA A 206 15.06 34.63 8.42
C ALA A 206 14.76 36.05 8.92
N LYS A 207 13.49 36.49 8.91
CA LYS A 207 13.10 37.81 9.41
C LYS A 207 13.26 37.95 10.93
N THR A 208 12.94 36.90 11.69
CA THR A 208 13.12 36.91 13.15
C THR A 208 14.60 36.92 13.54
N GLN A 209 15.47 36.26 12.75
CA GLN A 209 16.92 36.26 12.98
C GLN A 209 17.57 37.63 12.72
N THR A 210 17.14 38.35 11.68
CA THR A 210 17.63 39.71 11.40
C THR A 210 17.22 40.70 12.49
N ALA A 211 16.00 40.59 13.02
CA ALA A 211 15.50 41.48 14.08
C ALA A 211 16.11 41.23 15.48
N GLN A 212 16.85 40.12 15.68
CA GLN A 212 17.55 39.82 16.93
C GLN A 212 19.05 40.19 16.89
N ASN A 213 19.58 40.50 15.71
CA ASN A 213 20.98 40.88 15.51
C ASN A 213 21.20 42.39 15.32
N ASP A 214 20.11 43.17 15.28
CA ASP A 214 20.08 44.63 15.34
C ASP A 214 19.65 45.10 16.74
#